data_AF-M0ESN4-F1
#
_entry.id   AF-M0ESN4-F1
#
_cell.length_a   1.000
_cell.length_b   1.000
_cell.length_c   1.000
_cell.angle_alpha   90.00
_cell.angle_beta   90.00
_cell.angle_gamma   90.00
#
_symmetry.space_group_name_H-M   'P 1'
#
loop_
_entity.id
_entity.type
_entity.pdbx_description
1 polymer ?
#
loop_
_entity_poly.entity_id
_entity_poly.type
_entity_poly.pdbx_seq_one_letter_code
_entity_poly.pdbx_strand_id
1 'polypeptide(L)'
;MSNTPYARSQLASVTARGGAWLVDMVASLAAAAVVSLAVGAVSGGLADLAFLLVAVGWYVVSEAVWGHTPGKWVVGIEVVDTDGEEISASAAVVRNVTKILGGASLLLILAGVVFIADDLDNQRLGDRFADTLVVRV
;
A
#
# COMPACT_ATOMS: atom_id res chain seq x y z
N MET A 1 -3.82 6.76 23.98
CA MET A 1 -3.58 5.32 24.13
C MET A 1 -4.59 4.66 23.23
N SER A 2 -4.17 4.24 22.03
CA SER A 2 -5.00 3.48 21.11
C SER A 2 -5.23 2.10 21.75
N ASN A 3 -6.49 1.69 21.94
CA ASN A 3 -6.87 0.39 22.53
C ASN A 3 -6.70 -0.73 21.50
N THR A 4 -5.56 -0.80 20.83
CA THR A 4 -5.33 -1.82 19.81
C THR A 4 -4.96 -3.14 20.49
N PRO A 5 -5.40 -4.29 19.97
CA PRO A 5 -5.09 -5.59 20.57
C PRO A 5 -3.63 -6.02 20.37
N TYR A 6 -2.81 -5.20 19.68
CA TYR A 6 -1.44 -5.52 19.30
C TYR A 6 -0.41 -4.81 20.19
N ALA A 7 0.58 -5.58 20.66
CA ALA A 7 1.76 -5.01 21.28
C ALA A 7 2.64 -4.33 20.23
N ARG A 8 3.39 -3.29 20.63
CA ARG A 8 4.31 -2.58 19.72
C ARG A 8 5.31 -3.49 19.01
N SER A 9 5.72 -4.60 19.65
CA SER A 9 6.61 -5.61 19.05
C SER A 9 5.99 -6.36 17.87
N GLN A 10 4.66 -6.42 17.80
CA GLN A 10 3.90 -7.06 16.72
C GLN A 10 3.66 -6.11 15.53
N LEU A 11 3.87 -4.81 15.72
CA LEU A 11 3.76 -3.84 14.63
C LEU A 11 4.92 -4.00 13.64
N ALA A 12 4.62 -3.85 12.35
CA ALA A 12 5.61 -3.94 11.31
C ALA A 12 6.63 -2.79 11.41
N SER A 13 7.90 -3.14 11.48
CA SER A 13 9.00 -2.17 11.46
C SER A 13 9.05 -1.41 10.13
N VAL A 14 9.59 -0.19 10.17
CA VAL A 14 9.83 0.66 8.99
C VAL A 14 10.56 -0.08 7.88
N THR A 15 11.57 -0.90 8.24
CA THR A 15 12.36 -1.69 7.28
C THR A 15 11.54 -2.76 6.58
N ALA A 16 10.70 -3.51 7.31
CA ALA A 16 9.77 -4.48 6.74
C ALA A 16 8.78 -3.80 5.78
N ARG A 17 8.20 -2.67 6.20
CA ARG A 17 7.31 -1.85 5.36
C ARG A 17 8.02 -1.32 4.10
N GLY A 18 9.29 -0.92 4.22
CA GLY A 18 10.12 -0.45 3.11
C GLY A 18 10.48 -1.56 2.13
N GLY A 19 10.85 -2.74 2.64
CA GLY A 19 11.14 -3.93 1.83
C GLY A 19 9.91 -4.37 1.03
N ALA A 20 8.74 -4.44 1.68
CA ALA A 20 7.49 -4.77 1.01
C ALA A 20 7.17 -3.76 -0.11
N TRP A 21 7.36 -2.47 0.16
CA TRP A 21 7.13 -1.42 -0.83
C TRP A 21 8.04 -1.53 -2.04
N LEU A 22 9.32 -1.89 -1.88
CA LEU A 22 10.24 -2.09 -3.01
C LEU A 22 9.77 -3.24 -3.91
N VAL A 23 9.36 -4.36 -3.30
CA VAL A 23 8.83 -5.52 -4.03
C VAL A 23 7.56 -5.13 -4.78
N ASP A 24 6.63 -4.46 -4.11
CA ASP A 24 5.38 -4.01 -4.73
C ASP A 24 5.61 -2.98 -5.83
N MET A 25 6.56 -2.07 -5.67
CA MET A 25 6.88 -1.08 -6.70
C MET A 25 7.35 -1.76 -7.99
N VAL A 26 8.31 -2.69 -7.89
CA VAL A 26 8.81 -3.41 -9.06
C VAL A 26 7.70 -4.27 -9.68
N ALA A 27 6.95 -5.03 -8.87
CA ALA A 27 5.88 -5.90 -9.36
C ALA A 27 4.75 -5.12 -10.03
N SER A 28 4.29 -4.03 -9.40
CA SER A 28 3.21 -3.19 -9.92
C SER A 28 3.61 -2.50 -11.23
N LEU A 29 4.83 -1.98 -11.35
CA LEU A 29 5.32 -1.37 -12.59
C LEU A 29 5.48 -2.40 -13.72
N ALA A 30 6.00 -3.59 -13.42
CA ALA A 30 6.12 -4.66 -14.40
C ALA A 30 4.73 -5.10 -14.91
N ALA A 31 3.79 -5.34 -14.00
CA ALA A 31 2.42 -5.70 -14.35
C ALA A 31 1.74 -4.60 -15.18
N ALA A 32 1.87 -3.34 -14.75
CA ALA A 32 1.30 -2.19 -15.46
C ALA A 32 1.91 -2.02 -16.86
N ALA A 33 3.22 -2.19 -17.01
CA ALA A 33 3.89 -2.12 -18.30
C ALA A 33 3.42 -3.23 -19.25
N VAL A 34 3.32 -4.48 -18.77
CA VAL A 34 2.83 -5.61 -19.58
C VAL A 34 1.40 -5.35 -20.07
N VAL A 35 0.51 -4.93 -19.17
CA VAL A 35 -0.89 -4.63 -19.54
C VAL A 35 -0.97 -3.43 -20.48
N SER A 36 -0.20 -2.38 -20.21
CA SER A 36 -0.14 -1.17 -21.06
C SER A 36 0.34 -1.49 -22.48
N LEU A 37 1.37 -2.32 -22.63
CA LEU A 37 1.86 -2.78 -23.94
C LEU A 37 0.79 -3.60 -24.69
N ALA A 38 0.10 -4.50 -23.99
CA ALA A 38 -0.97 -5.31 -24.58
C ALA A 38 -2.16 -4.45 -25.02
N VAL A 39 -2.59 -3.50 -24.18
CA VAL A 39 -3.67 -2.57 -24.51
C VAL A 39 -3.25 -1.62 -25.63
N GLY A 40 -2.03 -1.10 -25.59
CA GLY A 40 -1.47 -0.19 -26.59
C GLY A 40 -1.35 -0.80 -27.97
N ALA A 41 -1.12 -2.12 -28.06
CA ALA A 41 -1.14 -2.85 -29.32
C ALA A 41 -2.52 -2.87 -30.00
N VAL A 42 -3.61 -2.70 -29.22
CA VAL A 42 -4.99 -2.61 -29.72
C VAL A 42 -5.43 -1.16 -29.87
N SER A 43 -5.10 -0.30 -28.90
CA SER A 43 -5.43 1.12 -28.87
C SER A 43 -4.38 1.91 -28.09
N GLY A 44 -3.52 2.64 -28.81
CA GLY A 44 -2.47 3.47 -28.21
C GLY A 44 -3.03 4.51 -27.23
N GLY A 45 -4.22 5.05 -27.50
CA GLY A 45 -4.86 6.04 -26.62
C GLY A 45 -5.32 5.49 -25.26
N LEU A 46 -5.39 4.16 -25.10
CA LEU A 46 -5.79 3.52 -23.84
C LEU A 46 -4.60 2.97 -23.04
N ALA A 47 -3.39 2.97 -23.61
CA ALA A 47 -2.21 2.37 -22.99
C ALA A 47 -1.84 3.04 -21.64
N ASP A 48 -1.85 4.37 -21.60
CA ASP A 48 -1.52 5.13 -20.39
C ASP A 48 -2.58 4.97 -19.30
N LEU A 49 -3.86 4.94 -19.70
CA LEU A 49 -4.97 4.68 -18.78
C LEU A 49 -4.86 3.28 -18.17
N ALA A 50 -4.56 2.27 -18.99
CA ALA A 50 -4.38 0.89 -18.53
C ALA A 50 -3.20 0.78 -17.55
N PHE A 51 -2.08 1.46 -17.84
CA PHE A 51 -0.94 1.52 -16.95
C PHE A 51 -1.34 2.08 -15.57
N LEU A 52 -2.00 3.25 -15.55
CA LEU A 52 -2.41 3.91 -14.32
C LEU A 52 -3.37 3.05 -13.50
N LEU A 53 -4.37 2.45 -14.14
CA LEU A 53 -5.35 1.60 -13.48
C LEU A 53 -4.71 0.37 -12.84
N VAL A 54 -3.76 -0.28 -13.51
CA VAL A 54 -3.07 -1.46 -12.95
C VAL A 54 -2.14 -1.05 -11.83
N ALA A 55 -1.34 0.02 -12.01
CA ALA A 55 -0.40 0.48 -11.00
C ALA A 55 -1.10 0.89 -9.69
N VAL A 56 -2.24 1.59 -9.77
CA VAL A 56 -3.02 1.98 -8.59
C VAL A 56 -3.84 0.81 -8.05
N GLY A 57 -4.51 0.08 -8.94
CA GLY A 57 -5.36 -1.06 -8.61
C GLY A 57 -4.61 -2.18 -7.89
N TRP A 58 -3.32 -2.39 -8.20
CA TRP A 58 -2.44 -3.34 -7.51
C TRP A 58 -2.51 -3.21 -5.99
N TYR A 59 -2.47 -1.98 -5.46
CA TYR A 59 -2.46 -1.75 -4.02
C TYR A 59 -3.86 -1.83 -3.44
N VAL A 60 -4.82 -1.12 -4.05
CA VAL A 60 -6.18 -1.00 -3.51
C VAL A 60 -6.89 -2.36 -3.52
N VAL A 61 -6.83 -3.09 -4.64
CA VAL A 61 -7.53 -4.37 -4.78
C VAL A 61 -6.87 -5.43 -3.90
N SER A 62 -5.54 -5.52 -3.89
CA SER A 62 -4.86 -6.54 -3.09
C SER A 62 -5.12 -6.36 -1.59
N GLU A 63 -5.06 -5.12 -1.10
CA GLU A 63 -5.34 -4.83 0.32
C GLU A 63 -6.82 -5.00 0.67
N ALA A 64 -7.74 -4.65 -0.24
CA ALA A 64 -9.17 -4.82 0.00
C ALA A 64 -9.62 -6.29 -0.01
N VAL A 65 -8.92 -7.17 -0.74
CA VAL A 65 -9.29 -8.59 -0.90
C VAL A 65 -8.53 -9.49 0.07
N TRP A 66 -7.25 -9.19 0.33
CA TRP A 66 -6.37 -10.08 1.10
C TRP A 66 -5.78 -9.42 2.35
N GLY A 67 -6.09 -8.15 2.64
CA GLY A 67 -5.42 -7.43 3.74
C GLY A 67 -3.94 -7.14 3.49
N HIS A 68 -3.37 -7.60 2.36
CA HIS A 68 -1.96 -7.42 2.04
C HIS A 68 -1.73 -7.32 0.53
N THR A 69 -0.68 -6.60 0.15
CA THR A 69 -0.13 -6.65 -1.20
C THR A 69 0.81 -7.86 -1.34
N PRO A 70 1.12 -8.31 -2.57
CA PRO A 70 2.07 -9.42 -2.76
C PRO A 70 3.45 -9.17 -2.12
N GLY A 71 3.97 -7.93 -2.16
CA GLY A 71 5.22 -7.59 -1.48
C GLY A 71 5.12 -7.66 0.05
N LYS A 72 3.97 -7.28 0.61
CA LYS A 72 3.69 -7.44 2.05
C LYS A 72 3.59 -8.91 2.45
N TRP A 73 2.94 -9.73 1.63
CA TRP A 73 2.86 -11.17 1.82
C TRP A 73 4.25 -11.82 1.86
N VAL A 74 5.14 -11.47 0.92
CA VAL A 74 6.52 -11.95 0.88
C VAL A 74 7.32 -11.56 2.14
N VAL A 75 7.04 -10.39 2.71
CA VAL A 75 7.71 -9.89 3.92
C VAL A 75 7.05 -10.39 5.21
N GLY A 76 5.88 -11.04 5.13
CA GLY A 76 5.14 -11.53 6.30
C GLY A 76 4.50 -10.41 7.12
N ILE A 77 3.91 -9.42 6.44
CA ILE A 77 3.17 -8.34 7.10
C ILE A 77 1.77 -8.20 6.50
N GLU A 78 0.83 -7.81 7.34
CA GLU A 78 -0.59 -7.69 6.97
C GLU A 78 -1.17 -6.38 7.51
N VAL A 79 -2.18 -5.88 6.82
CA VAL A 79 -2.92 -4.68 7.17
C VAL A 79 -4.21 -5.06 7.86
N VAL A 80 -4.42 -4.52 9.06
CA VAL A 80 -5.61 -4.77 9.88
C VAL A 80 -6.22 -3.46 10.34
N ASP A 81 -7.48 -3.51 10.73
CA ASP A 81 -8.14 -2.47 11.51
C ASP A 81 -7.41 -2.26 12.86
N THR A 82 -7.58 -1.09 13.48
CA THR A 82 -7.29 -0.87 14.91
C THR A 82 -7.86 -1.90 15.88
N ASP A 83 -9.02 -2.51 15.58
CA ASP A 83 -9.65 -3.61 16.32
C ASP A 83 -9.07 -4.98 15.96
N GLY A 84 -8.19 -5.04 14.96
CA GLY A 84 -7.50 -6.25 14.50
C GLY A 84 -8.26 -7.13 13.51
N GLU A 85 -9.39 -6.64 13.01
CA GLU A 85 -10.16 -7.29 11.95
C GLU A 85 -9.63 -6.96 10.55
N GLU A 86 -10.14 -7.68 9.54
CA GLU A 86 -9.86 -7.41 8.12
C GLU A 86 -10.34 -6.01 7.73
N ILE A 87 -9.57 -5.32 6.90
CA ILE A 87 -9.91 -3.97 6.48
C ILE A 87 -11.03 -3.95 5.43
N SER A 88 -11.90 -2.96 5.51
CA SER A 88 -12.89 -2.71 4.47
C SER A 88 -12.26 -2.15 3.18
N ALA A 89 -12.95 -2.34 2.05
CA ALA A 89 -12.51 -1.78 0.76
C ALA A 89 -12.39 -0.25 0.78
N SER A 90 -13.26 0.45 1.52
CA SER A 90 -13.17 1.90 1.71
C SER A 90 -11.91 2.28 2.50
N ALA A 91 -11.57 1.55 3.56
CA ALA A 91 -10.34 1.77 4.31
C ALA A 91 -9.09 1.51 3.45
N ALA A 92 -9.11 0.48 2.60
CA ALA A 92 -8.04 0.22 1.63
C ALA A 92 -7.86 1.37 0.62
N VAL A 93 -8.95 1.95 0.13
CA VAL A 93 -8.90 3.15 -0.72
C VAL A 93 -8.33 4.34 0.06
N VAL A 94 -8.93 4.69 1.21
CA VAL A 94 -8.56 5.88 2.00
C VAL A 94 -7.08 5.89 2.36
N ARG A 95 -6.51 4.74 2.78
CA ARG A 95 -5.07 4.71 3.09
C ARG A 95 -4.20 4.97 1.87
N ASN A 96 -4.61 4.50 0.69
CA ASN A 96 -3.84 4.59 -0.55
C ASN A 96 -4.10 5.90 -1.31
N VAL A 97 -5.13 6.69 -0.96
CA VAL A 97 -5.38 8.03 -1.53
C VAL A 97 -4.15 8.93 -1.41
N THR A 98 -3.42 8.84 -0.30
CA THR A 98 -2.17 9.60 -0.11
C THR A 98 -1.11 9.27 -1.17
N LYS A 99 -1.07 8.02 -1.67
CA LYS A 99 -0.20 7.62 -2.79
C LYS A 99 -0.69 8.14 -4.13
N ILE A 100 -2.01 8.17 -4.33
CA ILE A 100 -2.63 8.67 -5.58
C ILE A 100 -2.36 10.18 -5.72
N LEU A 101 -2.56 10.95 -4.64
CA LEU A 101 -2.33 12.39 -4.65
C LEU A 101 -0.83 12.77 -4.71
N GLY A 102 0.06 11.93 -4.16
CA GLY A 102 1.51 12.12 -4.22
C GLY A 102 2.20 11.53 -5.45
N GLY A 103 1.44 10.91 -6.37
CA GLY A 103 1.90 9.95 -7.38
C GLY A 103 2.92 10.41 -8.42
N ALA A 104 3.34 11.68 -8.45
CA ALA A 104 4.33 12.20 -9.39
C ALA A 104 5.75 12.34 -8.80
N SER A 105 5.94 12.17 -7.49
CA SER A 105 7.26 12.32 -6.87
C SER A 105 7.64 11.08 -6.07
N LEU A 106 8.52 10.26 -6.64
CA LEU A 106 9.27 9.21 -5.94
C LEU A 106 9.84 9.72 -4.60
N LEU A 107 10.26 10.99 -4.55
CA LEU A 107 10.77 11.66 -3.35
C LEU A 107 9.70 11.95 -2.28
N LEU A 108 8.44 12.23 -2.66
CA LEU A 108 7.34 12.44 -1.71
C LEU A 108 6.76 11.10 -1.21
N ILE A 109 6.82 10.05 -2.02
CA ILE A 109 6.49 8.68 -1.62
C ILE A 109 7.53 8.18 -0.59
N LEU A 110 8.81 8.45 -0.81
CA LEU A 110 9.87 8.23 0.18
C LEU A 110 9.72 9.14 1.42
N ALA A 111 9.28 10.40 1.26
CA ALA A 111 8.99 11.28 2.40
C ALA A 111 7.81 10.78 3.26
N GLY A 112 6.79 10.16 2.65
CA GLY A 112 5.70 9.48 3.37
C GLY A 112 6.14 8.20 4.10
N VAL A 113 7.25 7.58 3.67
CA VAL A 113 7.95 6.52 4.42
C VAL A 113 8.78 7.12 5.57
N VAL A 114 9.29 8.35 5.43
CA VAL A 114 10.06 9.07 6.46
C VAL A 114 9.15 9.65 7.57
N PHE A 115 7.92 10.06 7.28
CA PHE A 115 6.96 10.51 8.30
C PHE A 115 6.27 9.35 9.05
N ILE A 116 6.84 8.15 9.01
CA ILE A 116 6.57 7.09 10.01
C ILE A 116 7.22 7.43 11.36
N ALA A 117 8.22 8.32 11.38
CA ALA A 117 9.09 8.55 12.53
C ALA A 117 8.46 9.25 13.75
N ASP A 118 7.21 9.73 13.68
CA ASP A 118 6.63 10.57 14.74
C ASP A 118 5.39 9.97 15.44
N ASP A 119 5.05 8.71 15.17
CA ASP A 119 3.87 8.07 15.77
C ASP A 119 4.23 6.78 16.54
N LEU A 120 3.65 6.64 17.74
CA LEU A 120 3.91 5.54 18.69
C LEU A 120 3.51 4.17 18.14
N ASP A 121 2.67 4.14 17.10
CA ASP A 121 2.10 2.95 16.46
C ASP A 121 2.66 2.70 15.04
N ASN A 122 3.72 3.40 14.62
CA ASN A 122 4.35 3.29 13.29
C ASN A 122 3.39 3.48 12.09
N GLN A 123 2.28 4.19 12.30
CA GLN A 123 1.26 4.46 11.29
C GLN A 123 1.71 5.54 10.30
N ARG A 124 1.34 5.40 9.02
CA ARG A 124 1.43 6.50 8.05
C ARG A 124 0.21 7.41 8.18
N LEU A 125 0.27 8.62 7.63
CA LEU A 125 -0.90 9.52 7.56
C LEU A 125 -2.13 8.83 6.95
N GLY A 126 -1.94 8.07 5.87
CA GLY A 126 -3.02 7.28 5.27
C GLY A 126 -3.57 6.19 6.19
N ASP A 127 -2.72 5.56 7.01
CA ASP A 127 -3.16 4.55 7.98
C ASP A 127 -3.98 5.17 9.12
N ARG A 128 -3.62 6.40 9.53
CA ARG A 128 -4.37 7.20 10.53
C ARG A 128 -5.73 7.66 10.04
N PHE A 129 -5.83 8.10 8.78
CA PHE A 129 -7.12 8.48 8.20
C PHE A 129 -8.03 7.27 7.94
N ALA A 130 -7.46 6.09 7.83
CA ALA A 130 -8.19 4.85 7.60
C ALA A 130 -8.37 4.01 8.87
N ASP A 131 -7.95 4.50 10.05
CA ASP A 131 -8.01 3.82 11.35
C ASP A 131 -7.45 2.39 11.32
N THR A 132 -6.20 2.26 10.88
CA THR A 132 -5.62 0.94 10.59
C THR A 132 -4.16 0.78 10.98
N LEU A 133 -3.72 -0.46 11.09
CA LEU A 133 -2.39 -0.87 11.53
C LEU A 133 -1.75 -1.81 10.51
N VAL A 134 -0.45 -1.99 10.63
CA VAL A 134 0.26 -3.05 9.91
C VAL A 134 1.02 -3.89 10.90
N VAL A 135 0.71 -5.17 10.92
CA VAL A 135 1.20 -6.15 11.88
C VAL A 135 2.06 -7.18 11.17
N ARG A 136 2.95 -7.84 11.93
CA ARG A 136 3.66 -9.02 11.46
C ARG A 136 2.76 -10.25 11.58
N VAL A 137 2.81 -11.11 10.58
CA VAL A 137 2.15 -12.43 10.56
C VAL A 137 3.15 -13.50 11.00
#